data_AF-F4H4Q1-F1
#
_entry.id   AF-F4H4Q1-F1
#
_cell.length_a   1.000
_cell.length_b   1.000
_cell.length_c   1.000
_cell.angle_alpha   90.00
_cell.angle_beta   90.00
_cell.angle_gamma   90.00
#
_symmetry.space_group_name_H-M   'P 1'
#
loop_
_entity.id
_entity.type
_entity.pdbx_description
1 polymer ?
#
loop_
_entity_poly.entity_id
_entity_poly.type
_entity_poly.pdbx_seq_one_letter_code
_entity_poly.pdbx_strand_id
1 'polypeptide(L)'
;MRVRRTVVAATALVAVLGGCSEPSSEPTDTAWEEPAWFAEQDREREEARSALQGCMDGRGWAVPMTEDGGTTTGFTDETEANRFMEDSRACLAESGLESEVALSTDEIEELYDRQLETLECLRREGVELPDAPTRETYVEQTSRFLGGDESATWWEPYADLYTMEENRTIDAAASAAAQAACPQYWVR
;
A
#
# COMPACT_ATOMS: atom_id res chain seq x y z
N MET A 1 -85.94 5.28 -7.91
CA MET A 1 -86.55 4.21 -8.74
C MET A 1 -85.43 3.38 -9.36
N ARG A 2 -85.53 2.05 -9.25
CA ARG A 2 -84.63 1.08 -9.87
C ARG A 2 -84.78 1.13 -11.40
N VAL A 3 -83.71 0.85 -12.16
CA VAL A 3 -83.58 -0.32 -13.04
C VAL A 3 -82.37 -0.15 -14.00
N ARG A 4 -81.39 -1.03 -13.78
CA ARG A 4 -80.51 -1.78 -14.69
C ARG A 4 -80.33 -1.29 -16.14
N ARG A 5 -79.08 -1.38 -16.63
CA ARG A 5 -78.73 -2.24 -17.77
C ARG A 5 -77.22 -2.46 -17.87
N THR A 6 -76.83 -3.72 -17.68
CA THR A 6 -75.52 -4.28 -18.02
C THR A 6 -75.40 -4.35 -19.54
N VAL A 7 -74.27 -3.91 -20.10
CA VAL A 7 -73.85 -4.26 -21.46
C VAL A 7 -72.40 -4.72 -21.38
N VAL A 8 -72.17 -5.96 -21.81
CA VAL A 8 -70.87 -6.58 -22.05
C VAL A 8 -70.52 -6.34 -23.53
N ALA A 9 -69.34 -5.83 -23.82
CA ALA A 9 -68.69 -5.84 -25.14
C ALA A 9 -67.17 -5.72 -24.91
N ALA A 10 -66.40 -6.80 -25.09
CA ALA A 10 -65.76 -7.23 -26.33
C ALA A 10 -64.48 -6.44 -26.68
N THR A 11 -63.36 -7.01 -26.24
CA THR A 11 -62.05 -7.18 -26.91
C THR A 11 -61.48 -6.06 -27.80
N ALA A 12 -60.34 -5.51 -27.39
CA ALA A 12 -59.29 -5.01 -28.31
C ALA A 12 -57.90 -5.25 -27.71
N LEU A 13 -57.19 -6.20 -28.30
CA LEU A 13 -55.79 -6.54 -28.04
C LEU A 13 -54.92 -5.42 -28.66
N VAL A 14 -54.19 -4.66 -27.84
CA VAL A 14 -53.15 -3.73 -28.33
C VAL A 14 -51.81 -4.24 -27.82
N ALA A 15 -51.07 -4.90 -28.71
CA ALA A 15 -49.68 -5.26 -28.50
C ALA A 15 -48.83 -3.98 -28.61
N VAL A 16 -48.49 -3.39 -27.47
CA VAL A 16 -47.49 -2.33 -27.39
C VAL A 16 -46.13 -3.00 -27.46
N LEU A 17 -45.45 -2.90 -28.60
CA LEU A 17 -44.03 -3.18 -28.73
C LEU A 17 -43.27 -2.12 -27.94
N GLY A 18 -43.11 -2.36 -26.63
CA GLY A 18 -42.16 -1.63 -25.80
C GLY A 18 -40.76 -2.07 -26.17
N GLY A 19 -40.12 -1.36 -27.10
CA GLY A 19 -38.68 -1.42 -27.26
C GLY A 19 -38.06 -0.85 -25.99
N CYS A 20 -37.58 -1.71 -25.11
CA CYS A 20 -36.69 -1.32 -24.03
C CYS A 20 -35.44 -0.73 -24.69
N SER A 21 -35.33 0.59 -24.71
CA SER A 21 -34.03 1.25 -24.78
C SER A 21 -33.28 0.78 -23.54
N GLU A 22 -32.40 -0.19 -23.74
CA GLU A 22 -31.42 -0.59 -22.75
C GLU A 22 -30.66 0.68 -22.36
N PRO A 23 -30.74 1.15 -21.10
CA PRO A 23 -29.89 2.25 -20.68
C PRO A 23 -28.47 1.74 -20.90
N SER A 24 -27.74 2.39 -21.81
CA SER A 24 -26.29 2.25 -21.84
C SER A 24 -25.82 2.47 -20.41
N SER A 25 -25.40 1.40 -19.75
CA SER A 25 -24.57 1.51 -18.57
C SER A 25 -23.33 2.24 -19.04
N GLU A 26 -23.32 3.57 -18.88
CA GLU A 26 -22.07 4.31 -18.88
C GLU A 26 -21.16 3.57 -17.90
N PRO A 27 -19.91 3.27 -18.27
CA PRO A 27 -19.00 2.63 -17.35
C PRO A 27 -18.99 3.51 -16.10
N THR A 28 -19.52 2.97 -15.00
CA THR A 28 -19.42 3.62 -13.71
C THR A 28 -17.92 3.76 -13.50
N ASP A 29 -17.46 5.01 -13.58
CA ASP A 29 -16.14 5.41 -13.10
C ASP A 29 -16.16 5.04 -11.63
N THR A 30 -15.80 3.80 -11.32
CA THR A 30 -15.76 3.31 -9.95
C THR A 30 -14.64 4.09 -9.32
N ALA A 31 -15.02 5.15 -8.61
CA ALA A 31 -14.09 5.92 -7.80
C ALA A 31 -13.26 4.92 -7.00
N TRP A 32 -11.94 5.01 -7.14
CA TRP A 32 -11.04 4.20 -6.35
C TRP A 32 -11.39 4.33 -4.90
N GLU A 33 -11.43 3.18 -4.26
CA GLU A 33 -11.61 3.03 -2.85
C GLU A 33 -10.25 2.70 -2.26
N GLU A 34 -9.88 3.41 -1.20
CA GLU A 34 -8.65 3.13 -0.47
C GLU A 34 -8.66 1.67 0.00
N PRO A 35 -7.61 0.88 -0.32
CA PRO A 35 -7.54 -0.50 0.12
C PRO A 35 -7.57 -0.61 1.63
N ALA A 36 -8.35 -1.56 2.17
CA ALA A 36 -8.48 -1.75 3.61
C ALA A 36 -7.14 -2.01 4.34
N TRP A 37 -6.14 -2.55 3.64
CA TRP A 37 -4.83 -2.81 4.21
C TRP A 37 -4.05 -1.53 4.53
N PHE A 38 -4.39 -0.37 3.95
CA PHE A 38 -3.70 0.90 4.23
C PHE A 38 -3.81 1.24 5.72
N ALA A 39 -5.03 1.23 6.25
CA ALA A 39 -5.30 1.48 7.66
C ALA A 39 -4.73 0.38 8.58
N GLU A 40 -4.64 -0.86 8.10
CA GLU A 40 -3.99 -1.95 8.82
C GLU A 40 -2.47 -1.73 8.92
N GLN A 41 -1.83 -1.39 7.81
CA GLN A 41 -0.39 -1.10 7.73
C GLN A 41 -0.02 0.06 8.66
N ASP A 42 -0.79 1.15 8.67
CA ASP A 42 -0.53 2.28 9.56
C ASP A 42 -0.63 1.90 11.04
N ARG A 43 -1.63 1.10 11.40
CA ARG A 43 -1.77 0.57 12.76
C ARG A 43 -0.58 -0.31 13.12
N GLU A 44 -0.20 -1.23 12.24
CA GLU A 44 0.90 -2.15 12.47
C GLU A 44 2.25 -1.43 12.60
N ARG A 45 2.48 -0.38 11.80
CA ARG A 45 3.67 0.47 11.90
C ARG A 45 3.72 1.23 13.22
N GLU A 46 2.59 1.80 13.66
CA GLU A 46 2.51 2.49 14.94
C GLU A 46 2.80 1.54 16.12
N GLU A 47 2.24 0.34 16.08
CA GLU A 47 2.46 -0.70 17.08
C GLU A 47 3.93 -1.14 17.11
N ALA A 48 4.54 -1.38 15.94
CA ALA A 48 5.95 -1.75 15.82
C ALA A 48 6.87 -0.65 16.36
N ARG A 49 6.65 0.60 15.95
CA ARG A 49 7.41 1.76 16.43
C ARG A 49 7.26 1.93 17.94
N SER A 50 6.05 1.77 18.48
CA SER A 50 5.79 1.90 19.91
C SER A 50 6.48 0.80 20.72
N ALA A 51 6.48 -0.45 20.23
CA ALA A 51 7.17 -1.57 20.86
C ALA A 51 8.69 -1.34 20.90
N LEU A 52 9.27 -0.97 19.76
CA LEU A 52 10.69 -0.69 19.62
C LEU A 52 11.13 0.52 20.47
N GLN A 53 10.38 1.61 20.44
CA GLN A 53 10.65 2.79 21.29
C GLN A 53 10.62 2.41 22.77
N GLY A 54 9.61 1.65 23.22
CA GLY A 54 9.52 1.21 24.61
C GLY A 54 10.70 0.35 25.06
N CYS A 55 11.18 -0.55 24.19
CA CYS A 55 12.37 -1.34 24.47
C CYS A 55 13.64 -0.47 24.58
N MET A 56 13.83 0.45 23.64
CA MET A 56 15.01 1.33 23.60
C MET A 56 15.03 2.30 24.79
N ASP A 57 13.87 2.88 25.15
CA ASP A 57 13.70 3.69 26.36
C ASP A 57 14.08 2.88 27.61
N GLY A 58 13.65 1.61 27.68
CA GLY A 58 13.98 0.69 28.78
C GLY A 58 15.47 0.38 28.91
N ARG A 59 16.23 0.50 27.81
CA ARG A 59 17.68 0.37 27.75
C ARG A 59 18.42 1.69 27.98
N GLY A 60 17.69 2.78 28.18
CA GLY A 60 18.23 4.11 28.50
C GLY A 60 18.53 4.98 27.28
N TRP A 61 18.04 4.60 26.10
CA TRP A 61 18.16 5.41 24.88
C TRP A 61 17.03 6.44 24.84
N ALA A 62 17.36 7.71 25.07
CA ALA A 62 16.41 8.82 24.96
C ALA A 62 16.40 9.44 23.55
N VAL A 63 16.28 8.59 22.52
CA VAL A 63 16.27 9.00 21.11
C VAL A 63 14.99 8.51 20.44
N PRO A 64 14.42 9.28 19.49
CA PRO A 64 13.30 8.80 18.70
C PRO A 64 13.74 7.65 17.80
N MET A 65 12.99 6.56 17.85
CA MET A 65 13.18 5.40 16.98
C MET A 65 12.46 5.59 15.66
N THR A 66 13.13 5.23 14.56
CA THR A 66 12.47 5.00 13.28
C THR A 66 11.86 3.61 13.27
N GLU A 67 10.99 3.38 12.31
CA GLU A 67 10.34 2.10 12.08
C GLU A 67 11.30 0.95 11.73
N ASP A 68 12.43 1.26 11.07
CA ASP A 68 13.44 0.27 10.68
C ASP A 68 14.44 -0.08 11.80
N GLY A 69 14.20 0.30 13.06
CA GLY A 69 15.20 0.09 14.12
C GLY A 69 16.26 1.19 14.23
N GLY A 70 16.14 2.27 13.46
CA GLY A 70 17.13 3.34 13.39
C GLY A 70 16.82 4.55 14.30
N THR A 71 17.64 5.59 14.19
CA THR A 71 17.34 6.93 14.70
C THR A 71 17.99 7.97 13.79
N THR A 72 17.40 9.16 13.71
CA THR A 72 18.02 10.33 13.06
C THR A 72 18.93 11.12 14.02
N THR A 73 18.99 10.72 15.28
CA THR A 73 19.86 11.34 16.28
C THR A 73 21.31 10.92 16.05
N GLY A 74 22.22 11.90 15.98
CA GLY A 74 23.64 11.61 15.87
C GLY A 74 24.24 11.05 17.16
N PHE A 75 25.23 10.16 17.03
CA PHE A 75 26.01 9.63 18.14
C PHE A 75 27.29 10.43 18.36
N THR A 76 27.78 10.44 19.60
CA THR A 76 29.00 11.16 19.99
C THR A 76 30.26 10.48 19.47
N ASP A 77 30.27 9.15 19.42
CA ASP A 77 31.35 8.34 18.88
C ASP A 77 30.87 6.97 18.36
N GLU A 78 31.79 6.23 17.76
CA GLU A 78 31.53 4.90 17.20
C GLU A 78 31.17 3.87 18.27
N THR A 79 31.64 4.04 19.51
CA THR A 79 31.33 3.11 20.62
C THR A 79 29.86 3.26 21.02
N GLU A 80 29.35 4.48 21.10
CA GLU A 80 27.94 4.75 21.33
C GLU A 80 27.07 4.22 20.18
N ALA A 81 27.45 4.49 18.93
CA ALA A 81 26.75 3.99 17.75
C ALA A 81 26.68 2.45 17.73
N ASN A 82 27.79 1.76 18.03
CA ASN A 82 27.83 0.30 18.09
C ASN A 82 26.93 -0.26 19.19
N ARG A 83 26.92 0.36 20.37
CA ARG A 83 26.02 -0.02 21.46
C ARG A 83 24.55 0.17 21.08
N PHE A 84 24.22 1.28 20.42
CA PHE A 84 22.87 1.52 19.93
C PHE A 84 22.44 0.45 18.93
N MET A 85 23.28 0.09 17.96
CA MET A 85 22.97 -0.94 16.98
C MET A 85 22.77 -2.32 17.61
N GLU A 86 23.58 -2.68 18.60
CA GLU A 86 23.43 -3.94 19.35
C GLU A 86 22.10 -3.96 20.12
N ASP A 87 21.79 -2.87 20.83
CA ASP A 87 20.56 -2.75 21.60
C ASP A 87 19.31 -2.74 20.71
N SER A 88 19.36 -2.00 19.61
CA SER A 88 18.27 -1.94 18.62
C SER A 88 18.00 -3.30 18.01
N ARG A 89 19.04 -4.04 17.59
CA ARG A 89 18.87 -5.41 17.07
C ARG A 89 18.21 -6.33 18.10
N ALA A 90 18.67 -6.26 19.35
CA ALA A 90 18.08 -7.07 20.41
C ALA A 90 16.61 -6.67 20.69
N CYS A 91 16.28 -5.38 20.60
CA CYS A 91 14.90 -4.91 20.73
C CYS A 91 14.00 -5.35 19.57
N LEU A 92 14.51 -5.36 18.33
CA LEU A 92 13.82 -5.92 17.18
C LEU A 92 13.53 -7.41 17.41
N ALA A 93 14.52 -8.17 17.87
CA ALA A 93 14.38 -9.60 18.19
C ALA A 93 13.32 -9.86 19.28
N GLU A 94 13.39 -9.11 20.38
CA GLU A 94 12.45 -9.21 21.51
C GLU A 94 11.01 -8.85 21.11
N SER A 95 10.85 -7.95 20.15
CA SER A 95 9.55 -7.50 19.65
C SER A 95 9.01 -8.38 18.52
N GLY A 96 9.77 -9.37 18.05
CA GLY A 96 9.40 -10.16 16.87
C GLY A 96 9.37 -9.34 15.58
N LEU A 97 10.15 -8.25 15.53
CA LEU A 97 10.29 -7.35 14.38
C LEU A 97 11.57 -7.63 13.60
N GLU A 98 12.33 -8.67 13.96
CA GLU A 98 13.43 -9.14 13.12
C GLU A 98 12.86 -9.69 11.81
N SER A 99 13.29 -9.11 10.70
CA SER A 99 12.84 -9.53 9.39
C SER A 99 13.69 -10.71 8.90
N GLU A 100 13.15 -11.92 9.00
CA GLU A 100 13.67 -13.09 8.30
C GLU A 100 12.91 -13.24 6.97
N VAL A 101 13.22 -12.40 5.97
CA VAL A 101 12.47 -12.36 4.71
C VAL A 101 12.81 -13.57 3.84
N ALA A 102 12.19 -14.70 4.15
CA ALA A 102 12.01 -15.80 3.23
C ALA A 102 10.56 -15.79 2.75
N LEU A 103 10.26 -15.01 1.72
CA LEU A 103 8.93 -15.00 1.12
C LEU A 103 8.74 -16.21 0.19
N SER A 104 7.60 -16.86 0.33
CA SER A 104 7.08 -17.78 -0.68
C SER A 104 6.70 -17.03 -1.96
N THR A 105 6.54 -17.77 -3.07
CA THR A 105 6.07 -17.18 -4.33
C THR A 105 4.72 -16.48 -4.17
N ASP A 106 3.80 -17.06 -3.40
CA ASP A 106 2.47 -16.48 -3.18
C ASP A 106 2.56 -15.15 -2.41
N GLU A 107 3.46 -15.05 -1.42
CA GLU A 107 3.71 -13.80 -0.68
C GLU A 107 4.37 -12.73 -1.56
N ILE A 108 5.26 -13.12 -2.48
CA ILE A 108 5.83 -12.19 -3.47
C ILE A 108 4.75 -11.70 -4.43
N GLU A 109 3.81 -12.57 -4.83
CA GLU A 109 2.68 -12.16 -5.67
C GLU A 109 1.74 -11.21 -4.93
N GLU A 110 1.44 -11.47 -3.65
CA GLU A 110 0.65 -10.54 -2.83
C GLU A 110 1.36 -9.20 -2.67
N LEU A 111 2.66 -9.22 -2.37
CA LEU A 111 3.50 -8.02 -2.29
C LEU A 111 3.37 -7.20 -3.59
N TYR A 112 3.43 -7.83 -4.76
CA TYR A 112 3.25 -7.14 -6.03
C TYR A 112 1.89 -6.44 -6.15
N ASP A 113 0.81 -7.08 -5.70
CA ASP A 113 -0.52 -6.46 -5.69
C ASP A 113 -0.58 -5.23 -4.78
N ARG A 114 0.04 -5.30 -3.60
CA ARG A 114 0.15 -4.14 -2.69
C ARG A 114 0.96 -3.00 -3.30
N GLN A 115 2.03 -3.31 -4.03
CA GLN A 115 2.83 -2.30 -4.72
C GLN A 115 2.05 -1.62 -5.85
N LEU A 116 1.19 -2.35 -6.57
CA LEU A 116 0.30 -1.75 -7.58
C LEU A 116 -0.75 -0.84 -6.95
N GLU A 117 -1.34 -1.24 -5.82
CA GLU A 117 -2.28 -0.40 -5.07
C GLU A 117 -1.62 0.89 -4.56
N THR A 118 -0.36 0.79 -4.10
CA THR A 118 0.47 1.93 -3.70
C THR A 118 0.77 2.85 -4.89
N LEU A 119 1.16 2.29 -6.04
CA LEU A 119 1.43 3.03 -7.28
C LEU A 119 0.20 3.82 -7.73
N GLU A 120 -0.98 3.22 -7.69
CA GLU A 120 -2.24 3.90 -8.02
C GLU A 120 -2.54 5.05 -7.04
N CYS A 121 -2.32 4.86 -5.74
CA CYS A 121 -2.46 5.94 -4.76
C CYS A 121 -1.51 7.11 -5.09
N LEU A 122 -0.22 6.83 -5.31
CA LEU A 122 0.77 7.86 -5.62
C LEU A 122 0.41 8.64 -6.90
N ARG A 123 -0.11 7.95 -7.92
CA ARG A 123 -0.61 8.59 -9.15
C ARG A 123 -1.81 9.50 -8.89
N ARG A 124 -2.70 9.14 -7.95
CA ARG A 124 -3.84 9.97 -7.53
C ARG A 124 -3.43 11.21 -6.76
N GLU A 125 -2.36 11.12 -5.99
CA GLU A 125 -1.70 12.28 -5.35
C GLU A 125 -0.96 13.17 -6.37
N GLY A 126 -1.02 12.82 -7.66
CA GLY A 126 -0.44 13.61 -8.75
C GLY A 126 1.02 13.29 -9.05
N VAL A 127 1.55 12.19 -8.52
CA VAL A 127 2.91 11.73 -8.82
C VAL A 127 2.92 10.94 -10.13
N GLU A 128 3.63 11.45 -11.14
CA GLU A 128 3.80 10.75 -12.42
C GLU A 128 4.93 9.70 -12.33
N LEU A 129 4.58 8.51 -11.85
CA LEU A 129 5.52 7.38 -11.75
C LEU A 129 5.51 6.48 -13.00
N PRO A 130 6.67 5.87 -13.35
CA PRO A 130 6.76 4.84 -14.39
C PRO A 130 5.76 3.69 -14.19
N ASP A 131 5.49 2.96 -15.27
CA ASP A 131 4.70 1.74 -15.18
C ASP A 131 5.48 0.63 -14.45
N ALA A 132 4.75 -0.14 -13.66
CA ALA A 132 5.29 -1.31 -12.98
C ALA A 132 5.83 -2.35 -14.00
N PRO A 133 6.83 -3.16 -13.61
CA PRO A 133 7.22 -4.34 -14.39
C PRO A 133 6.05 -5.32 -14.49
N THR A 134 6.14 -6.33 -15.36
CA THR A 134 5.12 -7.39 -15.35
C THR A 134 5.21 -8.20 -14.06
N ARG A 135 4.11 -8.84 -13.63
CA ARG A 135 4.11 -9.74 -12.46
C ARG A 135 5.17 -10.83 -12.58
N GLU A 136 5.31 -11.44 -13.75
CA GLU A 136 6.32 -12.47 -14.00
C GLU A 136 7.74 -11.93 -13.77
N THR A 137 8.06 -10.77 -14.34
CA THR A 137 9.35 -10.11 -14.11
C THR A 137 9.55 -9.76 -12.64
N TYR A 138 8.51 -9.26 -11.96
CA TYR A 138 8.58 -8.93 -10.55
C TYR A 138 8.91 -10.14 -9.68
N VAL A 139 8.16 -11.24 -9.84
CA VAL A 139 8.34 -12.46 -9.05
C VAL A 139 9.72 -13.07 -9.28
N GLU A 140 10.17 -13.10 -10.54
CA GLU A 140 11.50 -13.61 -10.89
C GLU A 140 12.61 -12.79 -10.22
N GLN A 141 12.59 -11.47 -10.38
CA GLN A 141 13.65 -10.60 -9.85
C GLN A 141 13.64 -10.58 -8.32
N THR A 142 12.47 -10.52 -7.69
CA THR A 142 12.33 -10.54 -6.23
C THR A 142 12.83 -11.86 -5.65
N SER A 143 12.48 -12.99 -6.29
CA SER A 143 12.96 -14.32 -5.86
C SER A 143 14.49 -14.43 -5.94
N ARG A 144 15.10 -13.88 -6.99
CA ARG A 144 16.57 -13.84 -7.13
C ARG A 144 17.21 -12.94 -6.08
N PHE A 145 16.63 -11.76 -5.84
CA PHE A 145 17.10 -10.82 -4.82
C PHE A 145 17.08 -11.46 -3.42
N LEU A 146 15.96 -12.06 -3.01
CA LEU A 146 15.84 -12.78 -1.74
C LEU A 146 16.76 -14.01 -1.66
N GLY A 147 17.10 -14.61 -2.81
CA GLY A 147 18.10 -15.67 -2.93
C GLY A 147 19.57 -15.21 -2.83
N GLY A 148 19.83 -13.91 -2.65
CA GLY A 148 21.16 -13.33 -2.51
C GLY A 148 21.88 -13.02 -3.83
N ASP A 149 21.16 -12.92 -4.95
CA ASP A 149 21.74 -12.47 -6.21
C ASP A 149 21.92 -10.94 -6.21
N GLU A 150 23.17 -10.49 -6.07
CA GLU A 150 23.54 -9.07 -6.02
C GLU A 150 23.19 -8.28 -7.30
N SER A 151 22.89 -8.97 -8.41
CA SER A 151 22.47 -8.33 -9.66
C SER A 151 20.95 -8.15 -9.78
N ALA A 152 20.20 -8.80 -8.90
CA ALA A 152 18.75 -8.70 -8.87
C ALA A 152 18.31 -7.52 -7.99
N THR A 153 17.13 -7.00 -8.27
CA THR A 153 16.49 -5.95 -7.48
C THR A 153 15.00 -6.26 -7.41
N TRP A 154 14.36 -5.96 -6.30
CA TRP A 154 12.89 -5.90 -6.30
C TRP A 154 12.43 -4.53 -6.80
N TRP A 155 11.24 -4.47 -7.38
CA TRP A 155 10.66 -3.18 -7.75
C TRP A 155 9.78 -2.66 -6.60
N GLU A 156 9.78 -1.36 -6.38
CA GLU A 156 8.80 -0.68 -5.54
C GLU A 156 8.57 0.73 -6.08
N PRO A 157 7.35 1.27 -6.02
CA PRO A 157 7.04 2.60 -6.55
C PRO A 157 7.78 3.71 -5.79
N TYR A 158 8.13 3.47 -4.54
CA TYR A 158 8.89 4.42 -3.72
C TYR A 158 10.33 4.61 -4.21
N ALA A 159 10.97 3.58 -4.79
CA ALA A 159 12.31 3.72 -5.37
C ALA A 159 12.31 4.70 -6.56
N ASP A 160 11.25 4.66 -7.38
CA ASP A 160 11.04 5.61 -8.46
C ASP A 160 10.77 7.03 -7.93
N LEU A 161 9.96 7.16 -6.86
CA LEU A 161 9.70 8.44 -6.19
C LEU A 161 10.98 9.06 -5.62
N TYR A 162 11.83 8.29 -4.93
CA TYR A 162 13.11 8.77 -4.42
C TYR A 162 14.04 9.20 -5.55
N THR A 163 14.09 8.43 -6.64
CA THR A 163 14.85 8.79 -7.85
C THR A 163 14.36 10.13 -8.43
N MET A 164 13.06 10.39 -8.42
CA MET A 164 12.50 11.67 -8.85
C MET A 164 12.92 12.82 -7.93
N GLU A 165 12.92 12.61 -6.61
CA GLU A 165 13.35 13.61 -5.64
C GLU A 165 14.83 13.96 -5.80
N GLU A 166 15.69 12.95 -5.93
CA GLU A 166 17.12 13.12 -6.19
C GLU A 166 17.39 13.91 -7.49
N ASN A 167 16.64 13.60 -8.54
CA ASN A 167 16.71 14.28 -9.82
C ASN A 167 15.95 15.62 -9.86
N ARG A 168 15.27 15.99 -8.76
CA ARG A 168 14.46 17.22 -8.61
C ARG A 168 13.34 17.34 -9.64
N THR A 169 12.76 16.21 -10.04
CA THR A 169 11.58 16.16 -10.92
C THR A 169 10.27 16.19 -10.14
N ILE A 170 10.33 16.00 -8.82
CA ILE A 170 9.27 16.31 -7.85
C ILE A 170 9.84 17.19 -6.74
N ASP A 171 9.03 18.09 -6.17
CA ASP A 171 9.44 18.86 -5.01
C ASP A 171 9.30 18.06 -3.71
N ALA A 172 10.18 18.31 -2.74
CA ALA A 172 10.21 17.56 -1.49
C ALA A 172 8.90 17.66 -0.67
N ALA A 173 8.13 18.74 -0.81
CA ALA A 173 6.87 18.88 -0.11
C ALA A 173 5.77 18.02 -0.74
N ALA A 174 5.71 17.97 -2.08
CA ALA A 174 4.82 17.06 -2.81
C ALA A 174 5.20 15.60 -2.60
N SER A 175 6.50 15.27 -2.63
CA SER A 175 7.01 13.94 -2.26
C SER A 175 6.48 13.56 -0.87
N ALA A 176 6.79 14.36 0.16
CA ALA A 176 6.36 14.10 1.54
C ALA A 176 4.84 14.01 1.72
N ALA A 177 4.07 14.83 1.01
CA ALA A 177 2.60 14.75 1.03
C ALA A 177 2.09 13.43 0.46
N ALA A 178 2.67 12.97 -0.66
CA ALA A 178 2.32 11.69 -1.26
C ALA A 178 2.69 10.51 -0.34
N GLN A 179 3.86 10.54 0.33
CA GLN A 179 4.24 9.48 1.28
C GLN A 179 3.33 9.44 2.51
N ALA A 180 2.84 10.61 2.95
CA ALA A 180 1.91 10.69 4.06
C ALA A 180 0.50 10.19 3.70
N ALA A 181 0.10 10.25 2.43
CA ALA A 181 -1.20 9.81 1.94
C ALA A 181 -1.22 8.33 1.53
N CYS A 182 -0.09 7.79 1.06
CA CYS A 182 -0.01 6.45 0.47
C CYS A 182 0.91 5.55 1.31
N PRO A 183 0.42 4.67 2.17
CA PRO A 183 1.27 3.76 2.94
C PRO A 183 2.16 2.91 2.03
N GLN A 184 3.45 2.81 2.35
CA GLN A 184 4.31 1.79 1.76
C GLN A 184 3.96 0.45 2.41
N TYR A 185 3.77 -0.59 1.60
CA TYR A 185 3.55 -1.94 2.12
C TYR A 185 4.89 -2.59 2.48
N TRP A 186 4.98 -3.13 3.69
CA TRP A 186 6.17 -3.81 4.17
C TRP A 186 5.78 -5.20 4.60
N VAL A 187 6.54 -6.19 4.15
CA VAL A 187 6.36 -7.56 4.62
C VAL A 187 7.11 -7.68 5.95
N ARG A 188 6.39 -8.09 6.99
CA ARG A 188 6.99 -8.47 8.27
C ARG A 188 7.72 -9.79 8.13
#